data_AF-A0A838F0U2-F1
#
_entry.id   AF-A0A838F0U2-F1
#
_cell.length_a   1.000
_cell.length_b   1.000
_cell.length_c   1.000
_cell.angle_alpha   90.00
_cell.angle_beta   90.00
_cell.angle_gamma   90.00
#
_symmetry.space_group_name_H-M   'P 1'
#
loop_
_entity.id
_entity.type
_entity.pdbx_description
1 polymer ?
#
loop_
_entity_poly.entity_id
_entity_poly.type
_entity_poly.pdbx_seq_one_letter_code
_entity_poly.pdbx_strand_id
1 'polypeptide(L)'
;HTHIVFGGDRAQEYADRLNGTPYEEIAKRGGGILFTMKETHEAGTEKLFEDGRERIQRLHSYGVGTIEIKSGYGLSFEKEKEISLVIARLKKHFSPQIQIFNTYLAAHDVPKTFSSSADYLDQVVLPLLKELAPLNIIDAVDIFHEKNYFTDDDTKRLFKLAQDLNIPRKIHADELNSNGGTELAIAYSALSADHLLKISDEGINQLVGSQTVATLLPGTAFFLGKPLAPSRKMLDAGVKVAIATDYNPGSCHCDNLLLIASISAAQLKINQAELWCAITHNAAHALGKLDQGVLAVGMKPRFTLFKADSVSHITYNWGKNFSVSLP
;
A
#
# COMPACT_ATOMS: atom_id res chain seq x y z
N HIS A 1 3.31 1.68 -0.50
CA HIS A 1 1.94 1.16 -0.48
C HIS A 1 1.33 1.29 -1.86
N THR A 2 1.36 0.18 -2.61
CA THR A 2 0.74 0.06 -3.94
C THR A 2 0.29 -1.38 -4.18
N HIS A 3 -0.66 -1.56 -5.08
CA HIS A 3 -1.18 -2.87 -5.52
C HIS A 3 -1.11 -2.91 -7.05
N ILE A 4 0.09 -2.92 -7.62
CA ILE A 4 0.27 -2.70 -9.06
C ILE A 4 0.09 -3.94 -9.95
N VAL A 5 0.10 -5.13 -9.36
CA VAL A 5 -0.07 -6.40 -10.10
C VAL A 5 -1.53 -6.80 -10.02
N PHE A 6 -2.28 -6.45 -11.06
CA PHE A 6 -3.70 -6.77 -11.22
C PHE A 6 -4.08 -6.82 -12.70
N GLY A 7 -5.09 -7.63 -13.02
CA GLY A 7 -5.76 -7.66 -14.32
C GLY A 7 -6.96 -6.71 -14.38
N GLY A 8 -7.38 -6.41 -15.61
CA GLY A 8 -8.57 -5.63 -15.90
C GLY A 8 -8.46 -4.13 -15.57
N ASP A 9 -9.61 -3.46 -15.65
CA ASP A 9 -9.80 -2.04 -15.37
C ASP A 9 -11.21 -1.81 -14.79
N ARG A 10 -11.32 -0.88 -13.84
CA ARG A 10 -12.57 -0.57 -13.13
C ARG A 10 -13.12 0.82 -13.47
N ALA A 11 -12.74 1.40 -14.61
CA ALA A 11 -13.25 2.69 -15.05
C ALA A 11 -14.78 2.71 -15.20
N GLN A 12 -15.39 1.62 -15.69
CA GLN A 12 -16.85 1.55 -15.79
C GLN A 12 -17.53 1.60 -14.41
N GLU A 13 -16.96 0.90 -13.42
CA GLU A 13 -17.46 0.97 -12.06
C GLU A 13 -17.33 2.40 -11.48
N TYR A 14 -16.21 3.07 -11.75
CA TYR A 14 -16.02 4.45 -11.36
C TYR A 14 -17.09 5.37 -11.98
N ALA A 15 -17.38 5.21 -13.28
CA ALA A 15 -18.45 5.94 -13.96
C ALA A 15 -19.83 5.65 -13.31
N ASP A 16 -20.12 4.39 -12.99
CA ASP A 16 -21.39 4.01 -12.33
C ASP A 16 -21.54 4.68 -10.96
N ARG A 17 -20.46 4.75 -10.16
CA ARG A 17 -20.45 5.46 -8.86
C ARG A 17 -20.72 6.96 -9.04
N LEU A 18 -20.06 7.60 -10.02
CA LEU A 18 -20.28 9.02 -10.32
C LEU A 18 -21.70 9.31 -10.79
N ASN A 19 -22.31 8.36 -11.50
CA ASN A 19 -23.72 8.43 -11.91
C ASN A 19 -24.71 8.10 -10.77
N GLY A 20 -24.22 7.87 -9.54
CA GLY A 20 -25.04 7.66 -8.35
C GLY A 20 -25.49 6.22 -8.11
N THR A 21 -24.90 5.24 -8.80
CA THR A 21 -25.23 3.82 -8.58
C THR A 21 -24.78 3.39 -7.18
N PRO A 22 -25.66 2.84 -6.32
CA PRO A 22 -25.28 2.38 -5.00
C PRO A 22 -24.21 1.27 -5.05
N TYR A 23 -23.29 1.28 -4.09
CA TYR A 23 -22.20 0.28 -4.00
C TYR A 23 -22.73 -1.17 -3.97
N GLU A 24 -23.84 -1.40 -3.28
CA GLU A 24 -24.47 -2.73 -3.21
C GLU A 24 -24.95 -3.23 -4.58
N GLU A 25 -25.44 -2.33 -5.44
CA GLU A 25 -25.86 -2.69 -6.79
C GLU A 25 -24.67 -3.01 -7.70
N ILE A 26 -23.60 -2.23 -7.58
CA ILE A 26 -22.32 -2.48 -8.25
C ILE A 26 -21.77 -3.86 -7.84
N ALA A 27 -21.75 -4.15 -6.54
CA ALA A 27 -21.30 -5.44 -6.01
C ALA A 27 -22.18 -6.61 -6.48
N LYS A 28 -23.50 -6.43 -6.57
CA LYS A 28 -24.43 -7.45 -7.11
C LYS A 28 -24.16 -7.78 -8.57
N ARG A 29 -23.66 -6.83 -9.37
CA ARG A 29 -23.25 -7.04 -10.77
C ARG A 29 -21.86 -7.68 -10.90
N GLY A 30 -21.23 -8.05 -9.79
CA GLY A 30 -19.88 -8.60 -9.78
C GLY A 30 -18.77 -7.56 -9.87
N GLY A 31 -19.06 -6.27 -9.60
CA GLY A 31 -18.06 -5.23 -9.40
C GLY A 31 -17.27 -5.43 -8.10
N GLY A 32 -16.51 -4.41 -7.69
CA GLY A 32 -15.72 -4.53 -6.46
C GLY A 32 -14.38 -5.22 -6.68
N ILE A 33 -13.73 -5.60 -5.58
CA ILE A 33 -12.46 -6.36 -5.62
C ILE A 33 -12.62 -7.73 -6.29
N LEU A 34 -13.82 -8.33 -6.23
CA LEU A 34 -14.10 -9.61 -6.92
C LEU A 34 -14.00 -9.49 -8.44
N PHE A 35 -14.32 -8.33 -9.02
CA PHE A 35 -14.07 -8.06 -10.44
C PHE A 35 -12.57 -8.12 -10.74
N THR A 36 -11.77 -7.35 -10.00
CA THR A 36 -10.31 -7.35 -10.16
C THR A 36 -9.72 -8.74 -9.94
N MET A 37 -10.22 -9.49 -8.96
CA MET A 37 -9.81 -10.87 -8.74
C MET A 37 -10.06 -11.71 -10.00
N LYS A 38 -11.29 -11.70 -10.54
CA LYS A 38 -11.63 -12.44 -11.75
C LYS A 38 -10.72 -12.07 -12.93
N GLU A 39 -10.54 -10.78 -13.20
CA GLU A 39 -9.69 -10.31 -14.29
C GLU A 39 -8.21 -10.66 -14.08
N THR A 40 -7.73 -10.67 -12.83
CA THR A 40 -6.37 -11.11 -12.46
C THR A 40 -6.21 -12.62 -12.64
N HIS A 41 -7.26 -13.40 -12.43
CA HIS A 41 -7.27 -14.83 -12.72
C HIS A 41 -7.19 -15.14 -14.21
N GLU A 42 -7.97 -14.40 -15.01
CA GLU A 42 -8.00 -14.53 -16.47
C GLU A 42 -6.72 -14.01 -17.13
N ALA A 43 -6.04 -13.04 -16.50
CA ALA A 43 -4.72 -12.60 -16.92
C ALA A 43 -3.67 -13.71 -16.67
N GLY A 44 -2.90 -14.03 -17.71
CA GLY A 44 -1.74 -14.90 -17.59
C GLY A 44 -0.54 -14.18 -16.97
N THR A 45 0.42 -14.96 -16.46
CA THR A 45 1.62 -14.48 -15.77
C THR A 45 2.40 -13.42 -16.55
N GLU A 46 2.62 -13.63 -17.85
CA GLU A 46 3.34 -12.67 -18.70
C GLU A 46 2.59 -11.35 -18.84
N LYS A 47 1.25 -11.39 -18.93
CA LYS A 47 0.44 -10.18 -18.99
C LYS A 47 0.52 -9.40 -17.69
N LEU A 48 0.39 -10.08 -16.54
CA LEU A 48 0.51 -9.45 -15.23
C LEU A 48 1.90 -8.84 -15.02
N PHE A 49 2.95 -9.51 -15.49
CA PHE A 49 4.31 -8.98 -15.49
C PHE A 49 4.43 -7.73 -16.36
N GLU A 50 3.95 -7.78 -17.61
CA GLU A 50 4.09 -6.66 -18.54
C GLU A 50 3.28 -5.43 -18.11
N ASP A 51 2.02 -5.61 -17.69
CA ASP A 51 1.18 -4.54 -17.16
C ASP A 51 1.82 -3.92 -15.90
N GLY A 52 2.37 -4.76 -15.00
CA GLY A 52 3.10 -4.33 -13.82
C GLY A 52 4.39 -3.56 -14.16
N ARG A 53 5.13 -4.00 -15.19
CA ARG A 53 6.34 -3.35 -15.70
C ARG A 53 6.04 -1.94 -16.20
N GLU A 54 5.00 -1.78 -17.01
CA GLU A 54 4.58 -0.47 -17.51
C GLU A 54 4.15 0.46 -16.38
N ARG A 55 3.37 -0.05 -15.42
CA ARG A 55 2.96 0.71 -14.22
C ARG A 55 4.18 1.19 -13.43
N ILE A 56 5.15 0.32 -13.15
CA ILE A 56 6.40 0.69 -12.44
C ILE A 56 7.16 1.78 -13.20
N GLN A 57 7.26 1.68 -14.53
CA GLN A 57 7.93 2.69 -15.34
C GLN A 57 7.24 4.05 -15.24
N ARG A 58 5.91 4.09 -15.19
CA ARG A 58 5.17 5.34 -14.95
C ARG A 58 5.45 5.93 -13.58
N LEU A 59 5.39 5.14 -12.50
CA LEU A 59 5.76 5.61 -11.15
C LEU A 59 7.20 6.16 -11.13
N HIS A 60 8.13 5.43 -11.74
CA HIS A 60 9.53 5.84 -11.81
C HIS A 60 9.74 7.12 -12.61
N SER A 61 8.95 7.34 -13.67
CA SER A 61 9.02 8.54 -14.48
C SER A 61 8.75 9.82 -13.67
N TYR A 62 8.02 9.73 -12.55
CA TYR A 62 7.78 10.84 -11.61
C TYR A 62 8.85 10.97 -10.52
N GLY A 63 9.92 10.17 -10.58
CA GLY A 63 11.03 10.24 -9.65
C GLY A 63 10.97 9.26 -8.48
N VAL A 64 10.05 8.29 -8.51
CA VAL A 64 9.95 7.25 -7.48
C VAL A 64 11.05 6.21 -7.70
N GLY A 65 11.99 6.12 -6.76
CA GLY A 65 13.10 5.15 -6.81
C GLY A 65 12.87 3.87 -6.00
N THR A 66 11.92 3.87 -5.08
CA THR A 66 11.61 2.73 -4.21
C THR A 66 10.10 2.53 -4.18
N ILE A 67 9.65 1.31 -4.47
CA ILE A 67 8.24 0.95 -4.62
C ILE A 67 7.96 -0.28 -3.76
N GLU A 68 6.85 -0.27 -3.04
CA GLU A 68 6.34 -1.46 -2.37
C GLU A 68 5.07 -1.90 -3.06
N ILE A 69 5.04 -3.17 -3.46
CA ILE A 69 3.99 -3.81 -4.23
C ILE A 69 3.42 -4.95 -3.39
N LYS A 70 2.10 -4.95 -3.26
CA LYS A 70 1.36 -5.99 -2.55
C LYS A 70 0.75 -6.99 -3.52
N SER A 71 0.61 -8.24 -3.08
CA SER A 71 -0.29 -9.21 -3.70
C SER A 71 -1.75 -8.90 -3.28
N GLY A 72 -2.66 -9.89 -3.27
CA GLY A 72 -4.01 -9.69 -2.72
C GLY A 72 -5.13 -9.55 -3.74
N TYR A 73 -4.87 -9.72 -5.03
CA TYR A 73 -5.90 -9.85 -6.07
C TYR A 73 -6.01 -11.28 -6.64
N GLY A 74 -5.28 -12.23 -6.07
CA GLY A 74 -5.45 -13.64 -6.39
C GLY A 74 -6.55 -14.28 -5.58
N LEU A 75 -6.60 -14.03 -4.27
CA LEU A 75 -7.58 -14.61 -3.34
C LEU A 75 -7.78 -16.14 -3.45
N SER A 76 -6.76 -16.83 -3.94
CA SER A 76 -6.68 -18.29 -4.06
C SER A 76 -5.22 -18.69 -3.94
N PHE A 77 -4.96 -19.93 -3.54
CA PHE A 77 -3.60 -20.43 -3.33
C PHE A 77 -2.71 -20.22 -4.56
N GLU A 78 -3.14 -20.75 -5.71
CA GLU A 78 -2.34 -20.71 -6.94
C GLU A 78 -2.15 -19.29 -7.48
N LYS A 79 -3.19 -18.45 -7.45
CA LYS A 79 -3.09 -17.12 -8.04
C LYS A 79 -2.33 -16.14 -7.14
N GLU A 80 -2.47 -16.23 -5.81
CA GLU A 80 -1.63 -15.44 -4.89
C GLU A 80 -0.15 -15.83 -4.98
N LYS A 81 0.14 -17.12 -5.15
CA LYS A 81 1.48 -17.62 -5.42
C LYS A 81 2.03 -17.04 -6.72
N GLU A 82 1.25 -17.10 -7.80
CA GLU A 82 1.60 -16.53 -9.10
C GLU A 82 1.93 -15.03 -8.99
N ILE A 83 1.06 -14.24 -8.37
CA ILE A 83 1.27 -12.79 -8.19
C ILE A 83 2.56 -12.53 -7.39
N SER A 84 2.77 -13.26 -6.29
CA SER A 84 3.98 -13.12 -5.47
C SER A 84 5.26 -13.41 -6.26
N LEU A 85 5.22 -14.39 -7.17
CA LEU A 85 6.33 -14.72 -8.08
C LEU A 85 6.51 -13.67 -9.18
N VAL A 86 5.42 -13.09 -9.71
CA VAL A 86 5.46 -11.97 -10.66
C VAL A 86 6.14 -10.75 -10.02
N ILE A 87 5.76 -10.40 -8.78
CA ILE A 87 6.39 -9.29 -8.05
C ILE A 87 7.89 -9.55 -7.84
N ALA A 88 8.26 -10.79 -7.48
CA ALA A 88 9.67 -11.18 -7.37
C ALA A 88 10.44 -11.03 -8.70
N ARG A 89 9.81 -11.38 -9.82
CA ARG A 89 10.39 -11.20 -11.17
C ARG A 89 10.54 -9.71 -11.51
N LEU A 90 9.56 -8.87 -11.19
CA LEU A 90 9.64 -7.41 -11.36
C LEU A 90 10.77 -6.81 -10.53
N LYS A 91 10.89 -7.24 -9.26
CA LYS A 91 12.00 -6.85 -8.37
C LYS A 91 13.36 -7.16 -8.97
N LYS A 92 13.53 -8.35 -9.57
CA LYS A 92 14.76 -8.72 -10.28
C LYS A 92 14.99 -7.88 -11.54
N HIS A 93 13.94 -7.64 -12.33
CA HIS A 93 14.03 -6.92 -13.60
C HIS A 93 14.50 -5.46 -13.43
N PHE A 94 13.99 -4.74 -12.43
CA PHE A 94 14.33 -3.33 -12.23
C PHE A 94 15.55 -3.08 -11.33
N SER A 95 16.09 -4.12 -10.69
CA SER A 95 17.28 -3.99 -9.85
C SER A 95 18.54 -3.70 -10.69
N PRO A 96 19.44 -2.79 -10.25
CA PRO A 96 19.42 -2.02 -9.00
C PRO A 96 18.71 -0.64 -9.10
N GLN A 97 18.22 -0.28 -10.28
CA GLN A 97 17.69 1.05 -10.59
C GLN A 97 16.48 1.39 -9.72
N ILE A 98 15.47 0.52 -9.69
CA ILE A 98 14.28 0.65 -8.84
C ILE A 98 14.32 -0.44 -7.79
N GLN A 99 14.20 -0.03 -6.53
CA GLN A 99 14.12 -0.96 -5.41
C GLN A 99 12.66 -1.33 -5.18
N ILE A 100 12.34 -2.62 -5.29
CA ILE A 100 10.98 -3.13 -5.14
C ILE A 100 10.89 -4.00 -3.89
N PHE A 101 9.81 -3.81 -3.12
CA PHE A 101 9.42 -4.66 -1.99
C PHE A 101 8.18 -5.45 -2.34
N ASN A 102 8.23 -6.76 -2.06
CA ASN A 102 7.14 -7.70 -2.27
C ASN A 102 6.44 -7.98 -0.95
N THR A 103 5.21 -7.49 -0.82
CA THR A 103 4.42 -7.63 0.40
C THR A 103 3.30 -8.64 0.16
N TYR A 104 3.28 -9.71 0.94
CA TYR A 104 2.25 -10.74 0.86
C TYR A 104 0.95 -10.25 1.51
N LEU A 105 -0.11 -10.11 0.71
CA LEU A 105 -1.43 -9.65 1.14
C LEU A 105 -2.53 -10.62 0.69
N ALA A 106 -2.35 -11.94 0.82
CA ALA A 106 -3.44 -12.86 0.48
C ALA A 106 -4.70 -12.63 1.34
N ALA A 107 -4.54 -12.09 2.55
CA ALA A 107 -5.62 -11.66 3.42
C ALA A 107 -6.12 -10.24 3.09
N HIS A 108 -6.52 -10.03 1.83
CA HIS A 108 -7.04 -8.74 1.33
C HIS A 108 -8.58 -8.67 1.37
N ASP A 109 -9.23 -9.77 1.01
CA ASP A 109 -10.67 -9.96 1.09
C ASP A 109 -10.97 -11.44 1.34
N VAL A 110 -12.21 -11.77 1.70
CA VAL A 110 -12.66 -13.12 2.00
C VAL A 110 -13.55 -13.62 0.85
N PRO A 111 -13.07 -14.55 0.01
CA PRO A 111 -13.88 -15.09 -1.07
C PRO A 111 -15.13 -15.80 -0.54
N LYS A 112 -16.24 -15.62 -1.23
CA LYS A 112 -17.55 -16.22 -0.87
C LYS A 112 -17.57 -17.75 -0.89
N THR A 113 -16.54 -18.39 -1.46
CA THR A 113 -16.37 -19.85 -1.46
C THR A 113 -15.92 -20.40 -0.10
N PHE A 114 -15.47 -19.54 0.82
CA PHE A 114 -15.08 -19.91 2.18
C PHE A 114 -16.18 -19.55 3.17
N SER A 115 -16.29 -20.34 4.23
CA SER A 115 -17.33 -20.18 5.24
C SER A 115 -17.10 -19.00 6.19
N SER A 116 -15.83 -18.57 6.35
CA SER A 116 -15.41 -17.47 7.20
C SER A 116 -14.02 -16.96 6.81
N SER A 117 -13.60 -15.83 7.37
CA SER A 117 -12.22 -15.34 7.26
C SER A 117 -11.21 -16.35 7.80
N ALA A 118 -11.50 -16.96 8.94
CA ALA A 118 -10.66 -17.97 9.57
C ALA A 118 -10.47 -19.21 8.69
N ASP A 119 -11.55 -19.66 8.02
CA ASP A 119 -11.52 -20.79 7.09
C ASP A 119 -10.63 -20.50 5.87
N TYR A 120 -10.77 -19.32 5.27
CA TYR A 120 -9.88 -18.86 4.19
C TYR A 120 -8.42 -18.70 4.66
N LEU A 121 -8.22 -18.19 5.87
CA LEU A 121 -6.92 -18.01 6.49
C LEU A 121 -6.19 -19.35 6.62
N ASP A 122 -6.89 -20.39 7.10
CA ASP A 122 -6.33 -21.73 7.31
C ASP A 122 -6.08 -22.50 6.02
N GLN A 123 -6.93 -22.35 5.02
CA GLN A 123 -6.82 -23.10 3.78
C GLN A 123 -5.86 -22.45 2.77
N VAL A 124 -5.75 -21.12 2.77
CA VAL A 124 -4.99 -20.39 1.74
C VAL A 124 -3.89 -19.54 2.33
N VAL A 125 -4.24 -18.59 3.20
CA VAL A 125 -3.31 -17.51 3.59
C VAL A 125 -2.09 -18.05 4.35
N LEU A 126 -2.30 -18.84 5.40
CA LEU A 126 -1.20 -19.35 6.23
C LEU A 126 -0.39 -20.45 5.53
N PRO A 127 -1.00 -21.45 4.85
CA PRO A 127 -0.24 -22.47 4.13
C PRO A 127 0.63 -21.88 3.02
N LEU A 128 0.10 -20.93 2.24
CA LEU A 128 0.85 -20.32 1.14
C LEU A 128 2.02 -19.48 1.66
N LEU A 129 1.84 -18.71 2.75
CA LEU A 129 2.95 -17.97 3.35
C LEU A 129 4.08 -18.91 3.79
N LYS A 130 3.74 -20.06 4.39
CA LYS A 130 4.73 -21.09 4.76
C LYS A 130 5.46 -21.66 3.55
N GLU A 131 4.77 -21.84 2.42
CA GLU A 131 5.39 -22.31 1.19
C GLU A 131 6.33 -21.27 0.56
N LEU A 132 5.95 -19.99 0.59
CA LEU A 132 6.73 -18.91 -0.02
C LEU A 132 7.92 -18.46 0.83
N ALA A 133 7.84 -18.59 2.15
CA ALA A 133 8.88 -18.08 3.06
C ALA A 133 10.29 -18.61 2.77
N PRO A 134 10.52 -19.93 2.53
CA PRO A 134 11.84 -20.46 2.18
C PRO A 134 12.43 -19.89 0.88
N LEU A 135 11.61 -19.33 -0.01
CA LEU A 135 12.07 -18.72 -1.26
C LEU A 135 12.71 -17.34 -1.04
N ASN A 136 12.55 -16.74 0.14
CA ASN A 136 13.08 -15.41 0.48
C ASN A 136 12.67 -14.29 -0.51
N ILE A 137 11.46 -14.42 -1.09
CA ILE A 137 10.93 -13.43 -2.04
C ILE A 137 9.95 -12.45 -1.41
N ILE A 138 9.51 -12.70 -0.17
CA ILE A 138 8.52 -11.90 0.57
C ILE A 138 9.27 -11.01 1.56
N ASP A 139 9.12 -9.68 1.41
CA ASP A 139 9.78 -8.69 2.25
C ASP A 139 8.93 -8.26 3.46
N ALA A 140 7.61 -8.44 3.38
CA ALA A 140 6.67 -8.21 4.49
C ALA A 140 5.36 -9.00 4.27
N VAL A 141 4.58 -9.18 5.33
CA VAL A 141 3.17 -9.60 5.26
C VAL A 141 2.26 -8.43 5.58
N ASP A 142 1.04 -8.47 5.06
CA ASP A 142 0.01 -7.48 5.29
C ASP A 142 -1.37 -8.16 5.37
N ILE A 143 -2.34 -7.46 5.95
CA ILE A 143 -3.71 -7.92 6.14
C ILE A 143 -4.68 -6.74 6.13
N PHE A 144 -5.85 -6.95 5.52
CA PHE A 144 -6.95 -6.00 5.60
C PHE A 144 -7.80 -6.25 6.84
N HIS A 145 -7.40 -5.63 7.94
CA HIS A 145 -8.10 -5.72 9.22
C HIS A 145 -9.27 -4.74 9.23
N GLU A 146 -10.47 -5.26 9.00
CA GLU A 146 -11.68 -4.45 8.88
C GLU A 146 -12.94 -5.29 9.15
N LYS A 147 -14.01 -4.61 9.58
CA LYS A 147 -15.32 -5.22 9.80
C LYS A 147 -15.82 -5.93 8.54
N ASN A 148 -16.22 -7.19 8.71
CA ASN A 148 -16.64 -8.12 7.66
C ASN A 148 -15.51 -8.62 6.73
N TYR A 149 -14.26 -8.30 7.05
CA TYR A 149 -13.06 -8.81 6.38
C TYR A 149 -12.32 -9.71 7.37
N PHE A 150 -11.10 -9.34 7.80
CA PHE A 150 -10.33 -10.09 8.77
C PHE A 150 -10.43 -9.49 10.17
N THR A 151 -10.53 -10.36 11.16
CA THR A 151 -10.71 -10.02 12.58
C THR A 151 -9.38 -9.88 13.33
N ASP A 152 -9.43 -9.40 14.56
CA ASP A 152 -8.32 -9.42 15.52
C ASP A 152 -7.63 -10.78 15.59
N ASP A 153 -8.40 -11.87 15.66
CA ASP A 153 -7.87 -13.22 15.79
C ASP A 153 -7.11 -13.64 14.52
N ASP A 154 -7.70 -13.36 13.35
CA ASP A 154 -7.07 -13.62 12.06
C ASP A 154 -5.73 -12.88 11.92
N THR A 155 -5.72 -11.59 12.28
CA THR A 155 -4.50 -10.77 12.30
C THR A 155 -3.46 -11.32 13.25
N LYS A 156 -3.83 -11.65 14.49
CA LYS A 156 -2.90 -12.23 15.49
C LYS A 156 -2.28 -13.53 15.00
N ARG A 157 -3.06 -14.38 14.35
CA ARG A 157 -2.59 -15.66 13.79
C ARG A 157 -1.61 -15.47 12.64
N LEU A 158 -1.92 -14.59 11.67
CA LEU A 158 -1.01 -14.28 10.57
C LEU A 158 0.27 -13.60 11.06
N PHE A 159 0.16 -12.63 11.98
CA PHE A 159 1.31 -11.91 12.52
C PHE A 159 2.21 -12.81 13.36
N LYS A 160 1.63 -13.75 14.12
CA LYS A 160 2.41 -14.75 14.84
C LYS A 160 3.19 -15.65 13.90
N LEU A 161 2.56 -16.14 12.82
CA LEU A 161 3.26 -16.93 11.81
C LEU A 161 4.38 -16.12 11.14
N ALA A 162 4.12 -14.87 10.76
CA ALA A 162 5.14 -14.00 10.15
C ALA A 162 6.31 -13.74 11.10
N GLN A 163 6.04 -13.57 12.40
CA GLN A 163 7.08 -13.46 13.43
C GLN A 163 7.90 -14.75 13.52
N ASP A 164 7.27 -15.92 13.56
CA ASP A 164 7.96 -17.22 13.60
C ASP A 164 8.82 -17.45 12.34
N LEU A 165 8.44 -16.86 11.20
CA LEU A 165 9.18 -16.88 9.93
C LEU A 165 10.18 -15.71 9.77
N ASN A 166 10.30 -14.82 10.76
CA ASN A 166 11.11 -13.60 10.70
C ASN A 166 10.77 -12.65 9.54
N ILE A 167 9.50 -12.63 9.10
CA ILE A 167 9.00 -11.71 8.08
C ILE A 167 8.39 -10.47 8.77
N PRO A 168 8.77 -9.25 8.36
CA PRO A 168 8.14 -8.01 8.85
C PRO A 168 6.63 -7.96 8.60
N ARG A 169 5.90 -7.24 9.45
CA ARG A 169 4.44 -7.11 9.36
C ARG A 169 4.05 -5.69 8.96
N LYS A 170 2.93 -5.55 8.27
CA LYS A 170 2.22 -4.31 7.95
C LYS A 170 0.73 -4.59 8.13
N ILE A 171 -0.09 -3.54 8.18
CA ILE A 171 -1.55 -3.68 8.28
C ILE A 171 -2.25 -2.56 7.52
N HIS A 172 -3.33 -2.89 6.82
CA HIS A 172 -4.36 -1.93 6.48
C HIS A 172 -5.31 -1.84 7.68
N ALA A 173 -5.36 -0.67 8.32
CA ALA A 173 -6.03 -0.48 9.59
C ALA A 173 -6.88 0.79 9.59
N ASP A 174 -7.98 0.72 10.34
CA ASP A 174 -8.84 1.86 10.64
C ASP A 174 -9.27 2.66 9.37
N GLU A 175 -9.56 1.96 8.26
CA GLU A 175 -9.92 2.60 7.00
C GLU A 175 -11.41 3.02 6.99
N LEU A 176 -12.31 2.07 7.24
CA LEU A 176 -13.75 2.29 7.15
C LEU A 176 -14.38 2.46 8.53
N ASN A 177 -13.85 1.75 9.53
CA ASN A 177 -14.25 1.83 10.93
C ASN A 177 -13.03 1.99 11.82
N SER A 178 -13.17 2.61 12.99
CA SER A 178 -12.17 2.49 14.05
C SER A 178 -12.26 1.08 14.61
N ASN A 179 -11.24 0.26 14.36
CA ASN A 179 -11.28 -1.18 14.58
C ASN A 179 -10.13 -1.70 15.44
N GLY A 180 -9.23 -0.84 15.92
CA GLY A 180 -8.12 -1.25 16.78
C GLY A 180 -6.92 -1.83 16.01
N GLY A 181 -6.94 -1.75 14.67
CA GLY A 181 -5.88 -2.27 13.82
C GLY A 181 -4.55 -1.56 14.05
N THR A 182 -4.57 -0.25 14.34
CA THR A 182 -3.36 0.50 14.70
C THR A 182 -2.69 -0.05 15.96
N GLU A 183 -3.47 -0.27 17.01
CA GLU A 183 -3.03 -0.79 18.29
C GLU A 183 -2.45 -2.21 18.12
N LEU A 184 -3.08 -3.06 17.30
CA LEU A 184 -2.54 -4.38 16.93
C LEU A 184 -1.22 -4.26 16.15
N ALA A 185 -1.10 -3.31 15.23
CA ALA A 185 0.12 -3.06 14.48
C ALA A 185 1.29 -2.80 15.45
N ILE A 186 1.06 -1.95 16.45
CA ILE A 186 2.06 -1.56 17.44
C ILE A 186 2.41 -2.74 18.35
N ALA A 187 1.41 -3.47 18.85
CA ALA A 187 1.61 -4.63 19.71
C ALA A 187 2.48 -5.71 19.04
N TYR A 188 2.40 -5.83 17.72
CA TYR A 188 3.21 -6.73 16.92
C TYR A 188 4.37 -6.03 16.20
N SER A 189 4.81 -4.84 16.62
CA SER A 189 5.95 -4.11 16.03
C SER A 189 5.93 -4.09 14.49
N ALA A 190 4.75 -3.90 13.89
CA ALA A 190 4.59 -3.79 12.46
C ALA A 190 5.33 -2.55 11.94
N LEU A 191 5.87 -2.63 10.72
CA LEU A 191 6.58 -1.54 10.07
C LEU A 191 5.68 -0.33 9.85
N SER A 192 4.42 -0.56 9.48
CA SER A 192 3.43 0.50 9.32
C SER A 192 2.00 0.02 9.56
N ALA A 193 1.15 0.99 9.91
CA ALA A 193 -0.30 0.91 9.83
C ALA A 193 -0.77 1.90 8.76
N ASP A 194 -1.56 1.41 7.81
CA ASP A 194 -1.87 2.10 6.56
C ASP A 194 -3.38 2.45 6.50
N HIS A 195 -3.74 3.51 5.76
CA HIS A 195 -5.05 4.21 5.72
C HIS A 195 -5.31 5.18 6.87
N LEU A 196 -5.74 4.67 8.03
CA LEU A 196 -5.98 5.45 9.25
C LEU A 196 -7.03 6.57 9.12
N LEU A 197 -8.00 6.42 8.22
CA LEU A 197 -9.07 7.42 8.01
C LEU A 197 -9.98 7.55 9.24
N LYS A 198 -10.10 6.48 10.03
CA LYS A 198 -10.95 6.35 11.22
C LYS A 198 -10.15 5.99 12.48
N ILE A 199 -8.84 6.25 12.48
CA ILE A 199 -7.99 6.02 13.66
C ILE A 199 -8.57 6.72 14.91
N SER A 200 -8.45 6.04 16.05
CA SER A 200 -8.86 6.56 17.35
C SER A 200 -7.79 7.50 17.94
N ASP A 201 -8.17 8.30 18.94
CA ASP A 201 -7.21 9.12 19.70
C ASP A 201 -6.20 8.25 20.46
N GLU A 202 -6.64 7.09 20.93
CA GLU A 202 -5.79 6.09 21.58
C GLU A 202 -4.74 5.53 20.61
N GLY A 203 -5.15 5.15 19.40
CA GLY A 203 -4.24 4.68 18.35
C GLY A 203 -3.20 5.75 17.98
N ILE A 204 -3.60 7.03 17.88
CA ILE A 204 -2.66 8.14 17.67
C ILE A 204 -1.65 8.23 18.81
N ASN A 205 -2.10 8.17 20.07
CA ASN A 205 -1.24 8.26 21.23
C ASN A 205 -0.25 7.09 21.31
N GLN A 206 -0.68 5.87 21.02
CA GLN A 206 0.20 4.69 21.05
C GLN A 206 1.23 4.70 19.92
N LEU A 207 0.94 5.33 18.78
CA LEU A 207 1.92 5.47 17.69
C LEU A 207 3.13 6.31 18.11
N VAL A 208 2.97 7.23 19.06
CA VAL A 208 4.06 8.09 19.56
C VAL A 208 5.15 7.24 20.20
N GLY A 209 6.37 7.35 19.69
CA GLY A 209 7.53 6.58 20.18
C GLY A 209 7.55 5.10 19.75
N SER A 210 6.48 4.58 19.14
CA SER A 210 6.47 3.22 18.54
C SER A 210 7.39 3.15 17.32
N GLN A 211 7.71 1.93 16.85
CA GLN A 211 8.44 1.76 15.59
C GLN A 211 7.54 1.89 14.35
N THR A 212 6.24 1.67 14.51
CA THR A 212 5.23 1.68 13.45
C THR A 212 5.08 3.08 12.84
N VAL A 213 5.12 3.15 11.51
CA VAL A 213 4.86 4.37 10.75
C VAL A 213 3.38 4.45 10.39
N ALA A 214 2.78 5.63 10.54
CA ALA A 214 1.42 5.90 10.07
C ALA A 214 1.46 6.24 8.57
N THR A 215 1.03 5.33 7.69
CA THR A 215 1.01 5.58 6.23
C THR A 215 -0.36 6.08 5.79
N LEU A 216 -0.44 7.34 5.43
CA LEU A 216 -1.67 7.97 4.94
C LEU A 216 -1.82 7.75 3.43
N LEU A 217 -3.05 7.43 3.03
CA LEU A 217 -3.42 7.12 1.65
C LEU A 217 -4.48 8.12 1.15
N PRO A 218 -4.11 9.39 0.95
CA PRO A 218 -5.07 10.46 0.66
C PRO A 218 -5.77 10.28 -0.70
N GLY A 219 -5.13 9.61 -1.66
CA GLY A 219 -5.75 9.29 -2.95
C GLY A 219 -7.01 8.45 -2.79
N THR A 220 -7.01 7.51 -1.85
CA THR A 220 -8.16 6.64 -1.53
C THR A 220 -9.33 7.45 -0.98
N ALA A 221 -9.06 8.37 -0.06
CA ALA A 221 -10.09 9.26 0.47
C ALA A 221 -10.70 10.14 -0.64
N PHE A 222 -9.88 10.70 -1.54
CA PHE A 222 -10.38 11.49 -2.67
C PHE A 222 -11.23 10.68 -3.63
N PHE A 223 -10.74 9.50 -4.03
CA PHE A 223 -11.42 8.64 -5.00
C PHE A 223 -12.76 8.12 -4.47
N LEU A 224 -12.87 7.88 -3.15
CA LEU A 224 -14.08 7.42 -2.48
C LEU A 224 -14.98 8.56 -1.95
N GLY A 225 -14.58 9.83 -2.11
CA GLY A 225 -15.30 10.98 -1.58
C GLY A 225 -15.42 10.96 -0.04
N LYS A 226 -14.38 10.47 0.65
CA LYS A 226 -14.32 10.37 2.11
C LYS A 226 -13.46 11.49 2.72
N PRO A 227 -13.66 11.83 4.00
CA PRO A 227 -12.73 12.68 4.72
C PRO A 227 -11.32 12.06 4.78
N LEU A 228 -10.31 12.92 4.76
CA LEU A 228 -8.91 12.50 4.95
C LEU A 228 -8.63 12.11 6.41
N ALA A 229 -7.60 11.28 6.59
CA ALA A 229 -7.06 10.95 7.92
C ALA A 229 -6.63 12.21 8.69
N PRO A 230 -6.66 12.20 10.04
CA PRO A 230 -6.36 13.35 10.88
C PRO A 230 -4.84 13.63 10.98
N SER A 231 -4.18 13.87 9.84
CA SER A 231 -2.72 14.01 9.72
C SER A 231 -2.12 15.08 10.65
N ARG A 232 -2.74 16.27 10.73
CA ARG A 232 -2.28 17.32 11.64
C ARG A 232 -2.21 16.85 13.09
N LYS A 233 -3.24 16.15 13.55
CA LYS A 233 -3.33 15.63 14.92
C LYS A 233 -2.21 14.61 15.19
N MET A 234 -1.95 13.72 14.23
CA MET A 234 -0.84 12.76 14.33
C MET A 234 0.52 13.46 14.41
N LEU A 235 0.77 14.42 13.51
CA LEU A 235 2.04 15.15 13.47
C LEU A 235 2.27 15.99 14.72
N ASP A 236 1.23 16.66 15.24
CA ASP A 236 1.32 17.44 16.48
C ASP A 236 1.59 16.57 17.70
N ALA A 237 1.16 15.31 17.69
CA ALA A 237 1.48 14.31 18.72
C ALA A 237 2.90 13.72 18.58
N GLY A 238 3.60 13.98 17.47
CA GLY A 238 4.94 13.44 17.21
C GLY A 238 4.96 12.08 16.50
N VAL A 239 3.86 11.69 15.84
CA VAL A 239 3.79 10.45 15.06
C VAL A 239 4.59 10.57 13.76
N LYS A 240 5.30 9.50 13.40
CA LYS A 240 5.94 9.36 12.08
C LYS A 240 4.87 9.13 11.01
N VAL A 241 4.64 10.12 10.17
CA VAL A 241 3.66 10.06 9.07
C VAL A 241 4.35 9.84 7.73
N ALA A 242 3.94 8.82 6.99
CA ALA A 242 4.27 8.60 5.59
C ALA A 242 3.06 8.86 4.68
N ILE A 243 3.30 9.14 3.40
CA ILE A 243 2.26 9.25 2.37
C ILE A 243 2.60 8.29 1.22
N ALA A 244 1.60 7.58 0.72
CA ALA A 244 1.73 6.75 -0.47
C ALA A 244 0.54 6.93 -1.40
N THR A 245 0.67 6.45 -2.64
CA THR A 245 -0.39 6.56 -3.65
C THR A 245 -1.57 5.65 -3.36
N ASP A 246 -1.32 4.49 -2.74
CA ASP A 246 -2.26 3.37 -2.76
C ASP A 246 -2.66 2.98 -4.19
N TYR A 247 -1.72 3.04 -5.15
CA TYR A 247 -2.09 2.82 -6.54
C TYR A 247 -2.67 1.42 -6.74
N ASN A 248 -3.97 1.36 -7.03
CA ASN A 248 -4.76 0.14 -7.16
C ASN A 248 -5.96 0.38 -8.10
N PRO A 249 -6.62 -0.67 -8.64
CA PRO A 249 -7.72 -0.50 -9.59
C PRO A 249 -9.03 0.00 -8.98
N GLY A 250 -9.27 -0.19 -7.68
CA GLY A 250 -10.62 -0.08 -7.10
C GLY A 250 -10.92 1.15 -6.25
N SER A 251 -9.90 1.66 -5.57
CA SER A 251 -10.04 2.70 -4.55
C SER A 251 -9.02 3.82 -4.71
N CYS A 252 -7.95 3.67 -5.49
CA CYS A 252 -7.12 4.79 -5.91
C CYS A 252 -6.35 4.50 -7.21
N HIS A 253 -6.95 4.83 -8.36
CA HIS A 253 -6.34 4.63 -9.67
C HIS A 253 -5.43 5.79 -10.10
N CYS A 254 -4.42 6.11 -9.29
CA CYS A 254 -3.46 7.18 -9.57
C CYS A 254 -2.01 6.74 -9.25
N ASP A 255 -1.14 6.83 -10.26
CA ASP A 255 0.26 6.41 -10.19
C ASP A 255 1.25 7.54 -9.86
N ASN A 256 0.75 8.77 -9.65
CA ASN A 256 1.58 9.95 -9.43
C ASN A 256 1.64 10.34 -7.94
N LEU A 257 2.69 9.87 -7.24
CA LEU A 257 2.94 10.16 -5.82
C LEU A 257 3.07 11.66 -5.54
N LEU A 258 3.80 12.38 -6.39
CA LEU A 258 4.00 13.83 -6.21
C LEU A 258 2.69 14.58 -6.34
N LEU A 259 1.84 14.22 -7.31
CA LEU A 259 0.52 14.81 -7.44
C LEU A 259 -0.32 14.57 -6.18
N ILE A 260 -0.48 13.31 -5.76
CA ILE A 260 -1.30 12.95 -4.59
C ILE A 260 -0.82 13.67 -3.32
N ALA A 261 0.49 13.65 -3.05
CA ALA A 261 1.05 14.33 -1.88
C ALA A 261 0.83 15.85 -1.94
N SER A 262 0.97 16.44 -3.13
CA SER A 262 0.85 17.90 -3.30
C SER A 262 -0.59 18.40 -3.18
N ILE A 263 -1.55 17.74 -3.83
CA ILE A 263 -2.96 18.17 -3.79
C ILE A 263 -3.60 17.93 -2.42
N SER A 264 -3.09 16.95 -1.66
CA SER A 264 -3.58 16.65 -0.31
C SER A 264 -2.94 17.51 0.78
N ALA A 265 -1.79 18.14 0.51
CA ALA A 265 -0.98 18.83 1.51
C ALA A 265 -1.77 19.84 2.36
N ALA A 266 -2.55 20.70 1.71
CA ALA A 266 -3.34 21.73 2.38
C ALA A 266 -4.45 21.14 3.27
N GLN A 267 -5.12 20.08 2.80
CA GLN A 267 -6.21 19.44 3.55
C GLN A 267 -5.67 18.56 4.69
N LEU A 268 -4.52 17.93 4.51
CA LEU A 268 -3.79 17.23 5.57
C LEU A 268 -3.13 18.20 6.57
N LYS A 269 -3.04 19.49 6.23
CA LYS A 269 -2.40 20.57 6.99
C LYS A 269 -0.93 20.28 7.29
N ILE A 270 -0.21 19.75 6.31
CA ILE A 270 1.23 19.46 6.41
C ILE A 270 2.04 20.59 5.76
N ASN A 271 3.19 20.90 6.34
CA ASN A 271 4.14 21.84 5.74
C ASN A 271 5.08 21.14 4.75
N GLN A 272 5.94 21.91 4.07
CA GLN A 272 6.83 21.39 3.03
C GLN A 272 7.82 20.34 3.56
N ALA A 273 8.38 20.52 4.75
CA ALA A 273 9.33 19.57 5.33
C ALA A 273 8.63 18.27 5.74
N GLU A 274 7.45 18.36 6.35
CA GLU A 274 6.61 17.21 6.69
C GLU A 274 6.21 16.42 5.43
N LEU A 275 5.80 17.11 4.36
CA LEU A 275 5.45 16.48 3.08
C LEU A 275 6.62 15.69 2.50
N TRP A 276 7.79 16.31 2.36
CA TRP A 276 8.95 15.61 1.79
C TRP A 276 9.43 14.48 2.69
N CYS A 277 9.43 14.66 4.01
CA CYS A 277 9.74 13.59 4.96
C CYS A 277 8.78 12.40 4.81
N ALA A 278 7.47 12.68 4.64
CA ALA A 278 6.43 11.66 4.48
C ALA A 278 6.60 10.79 3.24
N ILE A 279 7.14 11.34 2.14
CA ILE A 279 7.36 10.60 0.88
C ILE A 279 8.82 10.15 0.68
N THR A 280 9.71 10.41 1.64
CA THR A 280 11.12 10.01 1.58
C THR A 280 11.54 9.22 2.82
N HIS A 281 11.93 9.91 3.91
CA HIS A 281 12.47 9.29 5.12
C HIS A 281 11.47 8.39 5.84
N ASN A 282 10.27 8.89 6.14
CA ASN A 282 9.24 8.09 6.82
C ASN A 282 8.72 6.96 5.92
N ALA A 283 8.64 7.19 4.61
CA ALA A 283 8.29 6.14 3.65
C ALA A 283 9.34 5.01 3.60
N ALA A 284 10.64 5.34 3.71
CA ALA A 284 11.69 4.33 3.83
C ALA A 284 11.56 3.54 5.14
N HIS A 285 11.26 4.21 6.25
CA HIS A 285 11.05 3.56 7.55
C HIS A 285 9.80 2.65 7.56
N ALA A 286 8.74 3.03 6.84
CA ALA A 286 7.56 2.18 6.64
C ALA A 286 7.87 0.87 5.87
N LEU A 287 9.05 0.78 5.26
CA LEU A 287 9.58 -0.42 4.59
C LEU A 287 10.74 -1.07 5.36
N GLY A 288 10.97 -0.65 6.61
CA GLY A 288 12.06 -1.14 7.45
C GLY A 288 13.45 -0.75 6.94
N LYS A 289 13.54 0.33 6.15
CA LYS A 289 14.82 0.86 5.64
C LYS A 289 15.22 2.12 6.39
N LEU A 290 16.21 1.94 7.26
CA LEU A 290 16.79 2.99 8.10
C LEU A 290 18.04 3.63 7.47
N ASP A 291 18.52 3.09 6.35
CA ASP A 291 19.76 3.47 5.66
C ASP A 291 19.51 4.26 4.36
N GLN A 292 18.30 4.78 4.16
CA GLN A 292 17.92 5.56 2.96
C GLN A 292 16.74 6.51 3.25
N GLY A 293 16.36 7.30 2.24
CA GLY A 293 15.27 8.29 2.34
C GLY A 293 15.75 9.69 2.74
N VAL A 294 17.04 9.87 3.02
CA VAL A 294 17.68 11.17 3.24
C VAL A 294 19.07 11.18 2.61
N LEU A 295 19.55 12.37 2.21
CA LEU A 295 20.91 12.58 1.73
C LEU A 295 21.81 13.01 2.90
N ALA A 296 22.45 12.04 3.54
CA ALA A 296 23.37 12.26 4.65
C ALA A 296 24.56 11.29 4.57
N VAL A 297 25.70 11.67 5.17
CA VAL A 297 26.88 10.79 5.25
C VAL A 297 26.51 9.47 5.93
N GLY A 298 26.90 8.35 5.31
CA GLY A 298 26.60 7.00 5.80
C GLY A 298 25.29 6.40 5.27
N MET A 299 24.45 7.17 4.58
CA MET A 299 23.22 6.66 3.95
C MET A 299 23.48 6.14 2.53
N LYS A 300 22.63 5.22 2.07
CA LYS A 300 22.67 4.73 0.68
C LYS A 300 22.35 5.88 -0.29
N PRO A 301 23.09 6.02 -1.41
CA PRO A 301 22.92 7.10 -2.36
C PRO A 301 21.72 6.84 -3.31
N ARG A 302 20.50 6.82 -2.77
CA ARG A 302 19.26 6.71 -3.56
C ARG A 302 18.59 8.09 -3.65
N PHE A 303 18.67 8.70 -4.82
CA PHE A 303 18.10 10.03 -5.08
C PHE A 303 17.57 10.17 -6.50
N THR A 304 16.79 11.22 -6.70
CA THR A 304 16.18 11.58 -7.98
C THR A 304 16.56 13.02 -8.30
N LEU A 305 16.87 13.29 -9.56
CA LEU A 305 17.08 14.65 -10.05
C LEU A 305 15.78 15.24 -10.57
N PHE A 306 15.50 16.47 -10.16
CA PHE A 306 14.37 17.25 -10.65
C PHE A 306 14.89 18.52 -11.34
N LYS A 307 14.40 18.81 -12.54
CA LYS A 307 14.68 20.06 -13.25
C LYS A 307 13.78 21.18 -12.71
N ALA A 308 14.13 21.70 -11.54
CA ALA A 308 13.37 22.75 -10.87
C ALA A 308 14.30 23.71 -10.12
N ASP A 309 13.88 24.98 -10.01
CA ASP A 309 14.65 26.02 -9.30
C ASP A 309 14.58 25.90 -7.78
N SER A 310 13.58 25.16 -7.26
CA SER A 310 13.44 24.87 -5.84
C SER A 310 12.59 23.62 -5.60
N VAL A 311 12.72 23.04 -4.41
CA VAL A 311 11.93 21.90 -3.95
C VAL A 311 10.43 22.25 -3.89
N SER A 312 10.08 23.48 -3.52
CA SER A 312 8.69 23.96 -3.51
C SER A 312 8.08 24.03 -4.91
N HIS A 313 8.88 24.28 -5.95
CA HIS A 313 8.41 24.37 -7.32
C HIS A 313 7.86 23.01 -7.83
N ILE A 314 8.42 21.90 -7.32
CA ILE A 314 8.00 20.53 -7.65
C ILE A 314 6.59 20.25 -7.12
N THR A 315 6.31 20.60 -5.85
CA THR A 315 5.01 20.31 -5.21
C THR A 315 3.96 21.39 -5.43
N TYR A 316 4.34 22.58 -5.89
CA TYR A 316 3.41 23.65 -6.26
C TYR A 316 2.72 23.41 -7.61
N ASN A 317 3.45 22.91 -8.62
CA ASN A 317 2.87 22.64 -9.96
C ASN A 317 2.29 21.23 -10.02
N TRP A 318 1.07 21.08 -9.50
CA TRP A 318 0.38 19.79 -9.45
C TRP A 318 0.33 19.10 -10.82
N GLY A 319 0.76 17.83 -10.85
CA GLY A 319 0.71 16.97 -12.02
C GLY A 319 1.84 17.18 -13.05
N LYS A 320 2.63 18.26 -12.94
CA LYS A 320 3.77 18.47 -13.84
C LYS A 320 4.92 17.52 -13.50
N ASN A 321 5.46 16.84 -14.50
CA ASN A 321 6.64 16.00 -14.32
C ASN A 321 7.92 16.85 -14.41
N PHE A 322 8.67 16.93 -13.31
CA PHE A 322 9.98 17.59 -13.24
C PHE A 322 11.14 16.60 -13.16
N SER A 323 10.86 15.31 -12.95
CA SER A 323 11.89 14.28 -12.84
C SER A 323 12.62 14.13 -14.17
N VAL A 324 13.93 13.98 -14.11
CA VAL A 324 14.77 13.75 -15.29
C VAL A 324 15.58 12.47 -15.11
N SER A 325 15.84 11.76 -16.20
CA SER A 325 16.69 10.58 -16.18
C SER A 325 18.11 10.93 -15.72
N LEU A 326 18.69 10.09 -14.87
CA LEU A 326 20.11 10.17 -14.57
C LEU A 326 20.90 9.82 -15.85
N PRO A 327 21.93 10.61 -16.20
CA PRO A 327 22.75 10.37 -17.39
C PRO A 327 23.52 9.05 -17.36
#